data_AF-A0A7S2UYU8-F1
#
_entry.id   AF-A0A7S2UYU8-F1
#
_cell.length_a   1.000
_cell.length_b   1.000
_cell.length_c   1.000
_cell.angle_alpha   90.00
_cell.angle_beta   90.00
_cell.angle_gamma   90.00
#
_symmetry.space_group_name_H-M   'P 1'
#
loop_
_entity.id
_entity.type
_entity.pdbx_description
1 polymer ?
#
loop_
_entity_poly.entity_id
_entity_poly.type
_entity_poly.pdbx_seq_one_letter_code
_entity_poly.pdbx_strand_id
1 'polypeptide(L)'
;DSKAAVKEILEQNPVEGLTKIKKVSKLTREYKRFGDKRELVRQYGLFLVDDRVMPTVGRALGKVFAREKKLPVPVLTTRSGSLPLRIAQARDSTWLHLPMGPCVSLRVAKSSMSQQQIVANIMAGCEAAVDCIPGKWRNIKQISLRSAQSVALPIFNKLPQRMKIPKTQARTAWEEAKAILGEGEGEGG
;
A
#
# COMPACT_ATOMS: atom_id res chain seq x y z
N ASP A 1 7.76 11.64 27.16
CA ASP A 1 6.76 12.50 27.82
C ASP A 1 6.23 13.71 27.03
N SER A 2 6.10 13.63 25.71
CA SER A 2 5.85 14.81 24.86
C SER A 2 4.38 15.21 24.66
N LYS A 3 3.43 14.76 25.49
CA LYS A 3 1.99 15.06 25.23
C LYS A 3 1.65 16.54 25.47
N ALA A 4 2.17 17.14 26.54
CA ALA A 4 1.85 18.52 26.90
C ALA A 4 2.37 19.51 25.86
N ALA A 5 3.64 19.39 25.48
CA ALA A 5 4.26 20.21 24.44
C ALA A 5 3.54 20.09 23.08
N VAL A 6 3.17 18.88 22.67
CA VAL A 6 2.41 18.68 21.40
C VAL A 6 1.02 19.31 21.48
N LYS A 7 0.35 19.24 22.64
CA LYS A 7 -0.97 19.84 22.84
C LYS A 7 -0.91 21.36 22.75
N GLU A 8 0.10 21.98 23.36
CA GLU A 8 0.31 23.43 23.32
C GLU A 8 0.55 23.95 21.90
N ILE A 9 1.41 23.27 21.11
CA ILE A 9 1.68 23.63 19.72
C ILE A 9 0.42 23.53 18.84
N LEU A 10 -0.44 22.55 19.14
CA LEU A 10 -1.67 22.32 18.39
C LEU A 10 -2.82 23.24 18.82
N GLU A 11 -2.78 23.79 20.04
CA GLU A 11 -3.72 24.83 20.47
C GLU A 11 -3.40 26.18 19.80
N GLN A 12 -2.11 26.46 19.58
CA GLN A 12 -1.67 27.65 18.84
C GLN A 12 -1.98 27.55 17.33
N ASN A 13 -1.98 26.34 16.76
CA ASN A 13 -2.28 26.10 15.35
C ASN A 13 -3.26 24.92 15.21
N PRO A 14 -4.58 25.16 15.27
CA PRO A 14 -5.56 24.10 15.18
C PRO A 14 -5.52 23.45 13.79
N VAL A 15 -5.21 22.16 13.73
CA VAL A 15 -5.30 21.37 12.50
C VAL A 15 -6.67 20.71 12.45
N GLU A 16 -7.47 21.06 11.44
CA GLU A 16 -8.80 20.49 11.24
C GLU A 16 -8.72 18.95 11.08
N GLY A 17 -9.62 18.24 11.75
CA GLY A 17 -9.71 16.77 11.70
C GLY A 17 -8.88 16.02 12.74
N LEU A 18 -8.11 16.71 13.59
CA LEU A 18 -7.46 16.07 14.74
C LEU A 18 -8.44 15.91 15.91
N THR A 19 -8.90 14.69 16.14
CA THR A 19 -9.92 14.43 17.19
C THR A 19 -9.32 14.15 18.56
N LYS A 20 -8.28 13.31 18.65
CA LYS A 20 -7.81 12.77 19.95
C LYS A 20 -6.33 12.45 19.97
N ILE A 21 -5.64 12.94 21.00
CA ILE A 21 -4.21 12.65 21.26
C ILE A 21 -4.09 11.69 22.45
N LYS A 22 -3.60 10.48 22.20
CA LYS A 22 -3.31 9.45 23.23
C LYS A 22 -1.80 9.21 23.37
N LYS A 23 -1.34 8.99 24.61
CA LYS A 23 0.02 8.48 24.87
C LYS A 23 0.09 7.00 24.50
N VAL A 24 1.25 6.53 24.04
CA VAL A 24 1.50 5.13 23.69
C VAL A 24 1.22 4.18 24.86
N SER A 25 1.63 4.54 26.08
CA SER A 25 1.40 3.69 27.27
C SER A 25 -0.09 3.51 27.59
N LYS A 26 -0.93 4.52 27.28
CA LYS A 26 -2.38 4.39 27.42
C LYS A 26 -2.96 3.51 26.31
N LEU A 27 -2.45 3.66 25.09
CA LEU A 27 -2.87 2.86 23.94
C LEU A 27 -2.63 1.35 24.19
N THR A 28 -1.45 0.98 24.67
CA THR A 28 -1.09 -0.43 24.92
C THR A 28 -1.88 -1.06 26.07
N ARG A 29 -2.24 -0.27 27.09
CA ARG A 29 -3.01 -0.73 28.26
C ARG A 29 -4.50 -0.86 27.97
N GLU A 30 -5.09 0.15 27.33
CA GLU A 30 -6.54 0.25 27.08
C GLU A 30 -6.98 -0.67 25.94
N TYR A 31 -6.17 -0.80 24.88
CA TYR A 31 -6.52 -1.56 23.68
C TYR A 31 -5.78 -2.89 23.59
N LYS A 32 -5.74 -3.64 24.70
CA LYS A 32 -5.11 -4.97 24.72
C LYS A 32 -5.97 -6.01 24.01
N ARG A 33 -7.29 -5.96 24.21
CA ARG A 33 -8.24 -6.94 23.65
C ARG A 33 -8.50 -6.67 22.17
N PHE A 34 -8.85 -7.72 21.43
CA PHE A 34 -9.16 -7.61 20.01
C PHE A 34 -10.44 -6.80 19.72
N GLY A 35 -11.43 -6.85 20.62
CA GLY A 35 -12.66 -6.06 20.51
C GLY A 35 -12.38 -4.56 20.52
N ASP A 36 -11.65 -4.09 21.54
CA ASP A 36 -11.30 -2.68 21.71
C ASP A 36 -10.50 -2.13 20.52
N LYS A 37 -9.59 -2.95 19.96
CA LYS A 37 -8.83 -2.58 18.74
C LYS A 37 -9.74 -2.39 17.53
N ARG A 38 -10.74 -3.26 17.35
CA ARG A 38 -11.71 -3.15 16.24
C ARG A 38 -12.57 -1.90 16.40
N GLU A 39 -13.00 -1.61 17.61
CA GLU A 39 -13.78 -0.40 17.90
C GLU A 39 -12.96 0.87 17.63
N LEU A 40 -11.69 0.89 18.06
CA LEU A 40 -10.79 2.00 17.77
C LEU A 40 -10.62 2.24 16.26
N VAL A 41 -10.44 1.17 15.49
CA VAL A 41 -10.36 1.22 14.02
C VAL A 41 -11.66 1.70 13.39
N ARG A 42 -12.82 1.38 13.97
CA ARG A 42 -14.13 1.80 13.45
C ARG A 42 -14.39 3.28 13.71
N GLN A 43 -14.02 3.76 14.90
CA GLN A 43 -14.23 5.15 15.34
C GLN A 43 -13.38 6.16 14.57
N TYR A 44 -12.15 5.79 14.18
CA TYR A 44 -11.22 6.71 13.54
C TYR A 44 -10.83 6.30 12.11
N GLY A 45 -10.58 7.29 11.25
CA GLY A 45 -10.22 7.09 9.85
C GLY A 45 -8.71 7.06 9.59
N LEU A 46 -7.94 7.85 10.34
CA LEU A 46 -6.50 8.06 10.16
C LEU A 46 -5.79 7.97 11.51
N PHE A 47 -4.63 7.30 11.53
CA PHE A 47 -3.80 7.17 12.72
C PHE A 47 -2.43 7.76 12.43
N LEU A 48 -2.05 8.79 13.18
CA LEU A 48 -0.73 9.42 13.10
C LEU A 48 0.07 9.06 14.34
N VAL A 49 1.33 8.70 14.16
CA VAL A 49 2.20 8.20 15.22
C VAL A 49 3.57 8.84 15.10
N ASP A 50 4.20 9.14 16.23
CA ASP A 50 5.60 9.59 16.25
C ASP A 50 6.51 8.47 15.71
N ASP A 51 7.43 8.80 14.81
CA ASP A 51 8.34 7.83 14.20
C ASP A 51 9.05 6.93 15.24
N ARG A 52 9.44 7.52 16.38
CA ARG A 52 10.16 6.81 17.46
C ARG A 52 9.33 5.71 18.12
N VAL A 53 8.01 5.84 18.11
CA VAL A 53 7.11 4.89 18.79
C VAL A 53 6.44 3.92 17.82
N MET A 54 6.73 4.05 16.52
CA MET A 54 6.20 3.19 15.47
C MET A 54 6.45 1.68 15.74
N PRO A 55 7.64 1.22 16.18
CA PRO A 55 7.86 -0.20 16.45
C PRO A 55 6.95 -0.75 17.55
N THR A 56 6.81 0.02 18.64
CA THR A 56 5.95 -0.34 19.78
C THR A 56 4.49 -0.37 19.38
N VAL A 57 4.05 0.63 18.61
CA VAL A 57 2.67 0.75 18.13
C VAL A 57 2.34 -0.34 17.11
N GLY A 58 3.25 -0.66 16.19
CA GLY A 58 3.08 -1.77 15.23
C GLY A 58 2.82 -3.10 15.94
N ARG A 59 3.60 -3.41 16.99
CA ARG A 59 3.39 -4.60 17.83
C ARG A 59 2.06 -4.56 18.59
N ALA A 60 1.66 -3.39 19.07
CA ALA A 60 0.42 -3.21 19.84
C ALA A 60 -0.84 -3.34 18.96
N LEU A 61 -0.85 -2.72 17.79
CA LEU A 61 -2.03 -2.61 16.92
C LEU A 61 -2.35 -3.93 16.19
N GLY A 62 -1.34 -4.77 15.96
CA GLY A 62 -1.52 -6.13 15.48
C GLY A 62 -2.25 -6.24 14.12
N LYS A 63 -2.76 -7.45 13.82
CA LYS A 63 -3.35 -7.79 12.51
C LYS A 63 -4.66 -7.06 12.20
N VAL A 64 -5.36 -6.52 13.21
CA VAL A 64 -6.66 -5.85 13.03
C VAL A 64 -6.51 -4.60 12.18
N PHE A 65 -5.50 -3.77 12.47
CA PHE A 65 -5.22 -2.53 11.75
C PHE A 65 -4.72 -2.80 10.32
N ALA A 66 -3.91 -3.85 10.16
CA ALA A 66 -3.43 -4.28 8.85
C ALA A 66 -4.59 -4.75 7.94
N ARG A 67 -5.54 -5.51 8.47
CA ARG A 67 -6.71 -6.00 7.73
C ARG A 67 -7.59 -4.85 7.22
N GLU A 68 -7.83 -3.84 8.05
CA GLU A 68 -8.63 -2.67 7.67
C GLU A 68 -7.85 -1.66 6.82
N LYS A 69 -6.56 -1.93 6.54
CA LYS A 69 -5.64 -1.02 5.84
C LYS A 69 -5.54 0.36 6.50
N LYS A 70 -5.80 0.47 7.80
CA LYS A 70 -5.65 1.73 8.57
C LYS A 70 -4.34 1.71 9.36
N LEU A 71 -3.24 1.42 8.66
CA LEU A 71 -1.92 1.40 9.28
C LEU A 71 -1.54 2.82 9.74
N PRO A 72 -0.83 2.96 10.87
CA PRO A 72 -0.41 4.28 11.32
C PRO A 72 0.63 4.89 10.39
N VAL A 73 0.52 6.20 10.18
CA VAL A 73 1.48 6.98 9.41
C VAL A 73 2.49 7.62 10.35
N PRO A 74 3.81 7.45 10.13
CA PRO A 74 4.82 8.09 10.95
C PRO A 74 4.86 9.59 10.68
N VAL A 75 4.91 10.39 11.73
CA VAL A 75 5.10 11.84 11.69
C VAL A 75 6.29 12.19 12.56
N LEU A 76 7.22 12.93 11.97
CA LEU A 76 8.42 13.40 12.67
C LEU A 76 8.08 14.58 13.57
N THR A 77 8.09 14.35 14.89
CA THR A 77 7.78 15.34 15.93
C THR A 77 8.99 16.11 16.45
N THR A 78 10.21 15.72 16.04
CA THR A 78 11.48 16.25 16.57
C THR A 78 11.68 17.75 16.34
N ARG A 79 11.05 18.34 15.31
CA ARG A 79 11.11 19.78 15.03
C ARG A 79 9.78 20.45 15.37
N SER A 80 9.67 20.96 16.60
CA SER A 80 8.44 21.52 17.19
C SER A 80 7.76 22.60 16.34
N GLY A 81 8.51 23.44 15.62
CA GLY A 81 7.93 24.55 14.84
C GLY A 81 7.18 24.16 13.56
N SER A 82 7.35 22.94 13.05
CA SER A 82 6.73 22.49 11.78
C SER A 82 5.71 21.36 11.96
N LEU A 83 5.37 21.03 13.21
CA LEU A 83 4.50 19.90 13.52
C LEU A 83 3.09 20.04 12.91
N PRO A 84 2.40 21.19 13.00
CA PRO A 84 1.07 21.35 12.41
C PRO A 84 1.07 21.15 10.90
N LEU A 85 2.07 21.71 10.20
CA LEU A 85 2.25 21.54 8.76
C LEU A 85 2.41 20.06 8.38
N ARG A 86 3.24 19.32 9.12
CA ARG A 86 3.47 17.89 8.86
C ARG A 86 2.21 17.05 9.11
N ILE A 87 1.41 17.42 10.11
CA ILE A 87 0.14 16.75 10.37
C ILE A 87 -0.85 17.04 9.24
N ALA A 88 -0.95 18.29 8.77
CA ALA A 88 -1.77 18.66 7.63
C ALA A 88 -1.32 17.91 6.35
N GLN A 89 -0.01 17.89 6.08
CA GLN A 89 0.57 17.13 4.98
C GLN A 89 0.27 15.63 5.08
N ALA A 90 0.37 15.02 6.27
CA ALA A 90 0.06 13.62 6.48
C ALA A 90 -1.44 13.31 6.34
N ARG A 91 -2.32 14.28 6.61
CA ARG A 91 -3.78 14.18 6.42
C ARG A 91 -4.15 14.25 4.94
N ASP A 92 -3.50 15.15 4.21
CA ASP A 92 -3.83 15.47 2.82
C ASP A 92 -3.04 14.61 1.81
N SER A 93 -2.13 13.77 2.28
CA SER A 93 -1.37 12.80 1.48
C SER A 93 -1.89 11.37 1.62
N THR A 94 -1.49 10.53 0.66
CA THR A 94 -1.80 9.10 0.67
C THR A 94 -0.54 8.30 0.96
N TRP A 95 -0.69 7.27 1.80
CA TRP A 95 0.39 6.33 2.12
C TRP A 95 0.44 5.15 1.14
N LEU A 96 1.63 4.86 0.61
CA LEU A 96 1.92 3.68 -0.21
C LEU A 96 2.75 2.69 0.63
N HIS A 97 2.25 1.46 0.77
CA HIS A 97 3.02 0.36 1.36
C HIS A 97 3.45 -0.59 0.24
N LEU A 98 4.76 -0.79 0.09
CA LEU A 98 5.34 -1.71 -0.88
C LEU A 98 5.52 -3.09 -0.22
N PRO A 99 4.65 -4.08 -0.49
CA PRO A 99 4.88 -5.46 -0.07
C PRO A 99 5.99 -6.10 -0.90
N MET A 100 6.49 -7.25 -0.44
CA MET A 100 7.43 -8.09 -1.21
C MET A 100 6.79 -8.77 -2.44
N GLY A 101 5.48 -8.61 -2.64
CA GLY A 101 4.74 -9.17 -3.77
C GLY A 101 4.71 -8.26 -5.00
N PRO A 102 4.25 -8.76 -6.15
CA PRO A 102 4.24 -8.02 -7.41
C PRO A 102 3.11 -6.97 -7.50
N CYS A 103 2.11 -7.05 -6.62
CA CYS A 103 0.92 -6.20 -6.68
C CYS A 103 0.90 -5.23 -5.51
N VAL A 104 0.70 -3.95 -5.83
CA VAL A 104 0.56 -2.87 -4.84
C VAL A 104 -0.74 -2.12 -5.09
N SER A 105 -1.45 -1.75 -4.02
CA SER A 105 -2.69 -0.97 -4.11
C SER A 105 -2.54 0.38 -3.44
N LEU A 106 -2.81 1.46 -4.17
CA LEU A 106 -2.82 2.85 -3.69
C LEU A 106 -4.27 3.38 -3.63
N ARG A 107 -4.60 4.17 -2.59
CA ARG A 107 -5.93 4.80 -2.44
C ARG A 107 -5.85 6.28 -2.80
N VAL A 108 -6.31 6.65 -3.98
CA VAL A 108 -6.10 8.00 -4.52
C VAL A 108 -7.29 8.96 -4.35
N ALA A 109 -8.50 8.45 -4.08
CA ALA A 109 -9.68 9.31 -3.96
C ALA A 109 -10.81 8.67 -3.14
N LYS A 110 -11.79 9.52 -2.78
CA LYS A 110 -13.09 9.13 -2.21
C LYS A 110 -14.18 9.34 -3.25
N SER A 111 -15.25 8.55 -3.19
CA SER A 111 -16.41 8.70 -4.09
C SER A 111 -17.15 10.03 -3.94
N SER A 112 -16.91 10.77 -2.85
CA SER A 112 -17.50 12.08 -2.60
C SER A 112 -16.75 13.23 -3.30
N MET A 113 -15.60 12.97 -3.93
CA MET A 113 -14.83 13.99 -4.66
C MET A 113 -15.36 14.18 -6.08
N SER A 114 -15.09 15.35 -6.66
CA SER A 114 -15.43 15.62 -8.06
C SER A 114 -14.56 14.79 -9.01
N GLN A 115 -15.09 14.49 -10.21
CA GLN A 115 -14.37 13.70 -11.21
C GLN A 115 -13.02 14.33 -11.61
N GLN A 116 -12.98 15.66 -11.74
CA GLN A 116 -11.75 16.39 -12.09
C GLN A 116 -10.66 16.22 -11.03
N GLN A 117 -11.03 16.33 -9.75
CA GLN A 117 -10.10 16.11 -8.64
C GLN A 117 -9.63 14.65 -8.59
N ILE A 118 -10.51 13.70 -8.86
CA ILE A 118 -10.15 12.27 -8.89
C ILE A 118 -9.09 12.00 -9.97
N VAL A 119 -9.29 12.54 -11.18
CA VAL A 119 -8.35 12.38 -12.29
C VAL A 119 -6.99 13.02 -11.94
N ALA A 120 -6.99 14.24 -11.40
CA ALA A 120 -5.77 14.91 -10.97
C ALA A 120 -5.00 14.09 -9.92
N ASN A 121 -5.71 13.54 -8.92
CA ASN A 121 -5.10 12.70 -7.89
C ASN A 121 -4.58 11.36 -8.44
N ILE A 122 -5.26 10.77 -9.43
CA ILE A 122 -4.79 9.55 -10.09
C ILE A 122 -3.47 9.82 -10.80
N MET A 123 -3.37 10.90 -11.58
CA MET A 123 -2.15 11.26 -12.31
C MET A 123 -0.98 11.50 -11.35
N ALA A 124 -1.17 12.37 -10.35
CA ALA A 124 -0.14 12.66 -9.34
C ALA A 124 0.25 11.41 -8.53
N GLY A 125 -0.73 10.58 -8.17
CA GLY A 125 -0.51 9.33 -7.44
C GLY A 125 0.25 8.29 -8.27
N CYS A 126 -0.01 8.19 -9.57
CA CYS A 126 0.71 7.31 -10.47
C CYS A 126 2.17 7.72 -10.61
N GLU A 127 2.46 9.00 -10.83
CA GLU A 127 3.82 9.53 -10.94
C GLU A 127 4.63 9.26 -9.65
N ALA A 128 4.07 9.63 -8.49
CA ALA A 128 4.70 9.39 -7.19
C ALA A 128 4.89 7.89 -6.89
N ALA A 129 3.94 7.03 -7.30
CA ALA A 129 4.06 5.60 -7.12
C ALA A 129 5.16 4.99 -7.99
N VAL A 130 5.32 5.47 -9.23
CA VAL A 130 6.37 5.00 -10.14
C VAL A 130 7.75 5.31 -9.60
N ASP A 131 7.95 6.49 -9.01
CA ASP A 131 9.25 6.88 -8.43
C ASP A 131 9.62 6.06 -7.19
N CYS A 132 8.63 5.56 -6.45
CA CYS A 132 8.85 4.65 -5.33
C CYS A 132 9.26 3.24 -5.76
N ILE A 133 8.95 2.82 -6.99
CA ILE A 133 9.16 1.44 -7.45
C ILE A 133 10.57 1.29 -8.06
N PRO A 134 11.36 0.28 -7.63
CA PRO A 134 12.66 0.02 -8.24
C PRO A 134 12.49 -0.35 -9.71
N GLY A 135 13.24 0.34 -10.58
CA GLY A 135 13.13 0.19 -12.03
C GLY A 135 12.00 1.01 -12.69
N LYS A 136 11.25 1.80 -11.91
CA LYS A 136 10.21 2.74 -12.40
C LYS A 136 9.24 2.04 -13.38
N TRP A 137 8.97 2.68 -14.51
CA TRP A 137 8.14 2.15 -15.58
C TRP A 137 8.58 0.79 -16.11
N ARG A 138 9.87 0.43 -16.10
CA ARG A 138 10.32 -0.88 -16.64
C ARG A 138 9.72 -2.05 -15.85
N ASN A 139 9.50 -1.88 -14.55
CA ASN A 139 8.98 -2.92 -13.67
C ASN A 139 7.44 -2.93 -13.59
N ILE A 140 6.76 -1.92 -14.13
CA ILE A 140 5.30 -1.84 -14.11
C ILE A 140 4.74 -2.65 -15.29
N LYS A 141 4.02 -3.72 -14.96
CA LYS A 141 3.34 -4.57 -15.94
C LYS A 141 1.94 -4.06 -16.28
N GLN A 142 1.14 -3.73 -15.26
CA GLN A 142 -0.25 -3.33 -15.43
C GLN A 142 -0.64 -2.32 -14.34
N ILE A 143 -1.42 -1.31 -14.72
CA ILE A 143 -2.09 -0.40 -13.78
C ILE A 143 -3.59 -0.56 -13.99
N SER A 144 -4.29 -0.84 -12.90
CA SER A 144 -5.74 -1.03 -12.89
C SER A 144 -6.39 -0.16 -11.84
N LEU A 145 -7.55 0.40 -12.17
CA LEU A 145 -8.37 1.18 -11.28
C LEU A 145 -9.55 0.34 -10.80
N ARG A 146 -9.87 0.41 -9.50
CA ARG A 146 -11.03 -0.27 -8.93
C ARG A 146 -11.61 0.51 -7.76
N SER A 147 -12.89 0.30 -7.49
CA SER A 147 -13.51 0.69 -6.23
C SER A 147 -13.46 -0.45 -5.20
N ALA A 148 -14.10 -0.27 -4.04
CA ALA A 148 -14.12 -1.28 -2.99
C ALA A 148 -14.83 -2.58 -3.41
N GLN A 149 -15.91 -2.47 -4.18
CA GLN A 149 -16.78 -3.58 -4.58
C GLN A 149 -16.74 -3.87 -6.10
N SER A 150 -16.12 -2.99 -6.90
CA SER A 150 -16.09 -3.14 -8.36
C SER A 150 -14.89 -3.95 -8.85
N VAL A 151 -15.04 -4.46 -10.08
CA VAL A 151 -13.98 -5.10 -10.85
C VAL A 151 -12.86 -4.11 -11.19
N ALA A 152 -11.66 -4.64 -11.37
CA ALA A 152 -10.50 -3.82 -11.72
C ALA A 152 -10.48 -3.54 -13.22
N LEU A 153 -10.58 -2.27 -13.58
CA LEU A 153 -10.50 -1.78 -14.96
C LEU A 153 -9.03 -1.48 -15.29
N PRO A 154 -8.41 -2.19 -16.24
CA PRO A 154 -7.04 -1.92 -16.66
C PRO A 154 -6.99 -0.60 -17.43
N ILE A 155 -6.10 0.30 -17.00
CA ILE A 155 -5.82 1.58 -17.69
C ILE A 155 -4.52 1.47 -18.48
N PHE A 156 -3.59 0.65 -18.00
CA PHE A 156 -2.29 0.43 -18.62
C PHE A 156 -1.94 -1.05 -18.56
N ASN A 157 -1.46 -1.61 -19.67
CA ASN A 157 -0.95 -2.97 -19.73
C ASN A 157 0.26 -3.04 -20.66
N LYS A 158 1.34 -3.65 -20.18
CA LYS A 158 2.48 -4.04 -21.02
C LYS A 158 2.27 -5.46 -21.49
N LEU A 159 2.44 -5.66 -22.80
CA LEU A 159 2.48 -7.00 -23.36
C LEU A 159 3.56 -7.81 -22.64
N PRO A 160 3.26 -9.05 -22.21
CA PRO A 160 4.27 -9.91 -21.64
C PRO A 160 5.38 -10.09 -22.68
N GLN A 161 6.61 -9.73 -22.33
CA GLN A 161 7.75 -10.06 -23.17
C GLN A 161 7.77 -11.57 -23.35
N ARG A 162 7.75 -12.02 -24.60
CA ARG A 162 7.82 -13.44 -24.96
C ARG A 162 9.02 -14.05 -24.24
N MET A 163 8.78 -14.83 -23.20
CA MET A 163 9.85 -15.54 -22.50
C MET A 163 10.52 -16.43 -23.54
N LYS A 164 11.78 -16.14 -23.88
CA LYS A 164 12.56 -16.99 -24.78
C LYS A 164 12.73 -18.33 -24.07
N ILE A 165 12.02 -19.35 -24.53
CA ILE A 165 12.19 -20.72 -24.05
C ILE A 165 13.68 -21.04 -24.19
N PRO A 166 14.38 -21.49 -23.12
CA PRO A 166 15.75 -21.94 -23.24
C PRO A 166 15.81 -23.03 -24.31
N LYS A 167 16.57 -22.80 -25.40
CA LYS A 167 16.67 -23.71 -26.55
C LYS A 167 17.04 -25.15 -26.16
N THR A 168 17.66 -25.31 -24.99
CA THR A 168 18.07 -26.59 -24.40
C THR A 168 16.88 -27.49 -24.04
N GLN A 169 15.78 -26.95 -23.51
CA GLN A 169 14.58 -27.74 -23.16
C GLN A 169 13.72 -28.08 -24.38
N ALA A 170 13.78 -27.26 -25.43
CA ALA A 170 13.06 -27.53 -26.68
C ALA A 170 13.68 -28.69 -27.49
N ARG A 171 15.00 -28.92 -27.35
CA ARG A 171 15.70 -30.04 -27.99
C ARG A 171 15.40 -31.38 -27.32
N THR A 172 15.49 -31.46 -25.99
CA THR A 172 15.15 -32.69 -25.25
C THR A 172 13.68 -33.08 -25.41
N ALA A 173 12.75 -32.13 -25.37
CA ALA A 173 11.34 -32.42 -25.60
C ALA A 173 11.04 -32.87 -27.06
N TRP A 174 11.81 -32.39 -28.04
CA TRP A 174 11.71 -32.83 -29.44
C TRP A 174 12.31 -34.23 -29.64
N GLU A 175 13.41 -34.55 -28.95
CA GLU A 175 14.05 -35.86 -28.96
C GLU A 175 13.18 -36.91 -28.24
N GLU A 176 12.59 -36.57 -27.09
CA GLU A 176 11.63 -37.42 -26.37
C GLU A 176 10.35 -37.66 -27.20
N ALA A 177 9.81 -36.62 -27.86
CA ALA A 177 8.65 -36.78 -28.74
C ALA A 177 8.95 -37.62 -29.99
N LYS A 178 10.16 -37.50 -30.58
CA LYS A 178 10.61 -38.37 -31.67
C LYS A 178 10.78 -39.82 -31.24
N ALA A 179 11.28 -40.07 -30.02
CA ALA A 179 11.44 -41.42 -29.49
C ALA A 179 10.09 -42.11 -29.21
N ILE A 180 9.05 -41.34 -28.86
CA ILE A 180 7.68 -41.86 -28.69
C ILE A 180 6.99 -42.12 -30.04
N LEU A 181 7.35 -41.38 -31.10
CA LEU A 181 6.82 -41.52 -32.46
C LEU A 181 7.63 -42.48 -33.35
N GLY A 182 8.36 -43.43 -32.75
CA GLY A 182 9.19 -44.40 -33.47
C GLY A 182 8.48 -45.07 -34.66
N GLU A 183 9.12 -44.93 -35.83
CA GLU A 183 9.11 -45.82 -37.00
C GLU A 183 7.84 -46.67 -37.23
N GLY A 184 6.87 -46.07 -37.92
CA GLY A 184 5.92 -46.81 -38.75
C GLY A 184 6.37 -46.77 -40.21
N GLU A 185 7.46 -47.45 -40.55
CA GLU A 185 7.72 -47.82 -41.95
C GLU A 185 6.80 -48.99 -42.31
N GLY A 186 5.95 -48.77 -43.31
CA GLY A 186 4.97 -49.74 -43.76
C GLY A 186 5.63 -50.88 -44.55
N GLU A 187 5.37 -52.11 -44.12
CA GLU A 187 5.31 -53.27 -45.01
C GLU A 187 3.84 -53.60 -45.29
N GLY A 188 3.46 -53.53 -46.56
CA GLY A 188 2.16 -53.93 -47.08
C GLY A 188 2.25 -54.02 -48.59
N GLY A 189 2.55 -55.23 -49.06
CA GLY A 189 2.51 -55.62 -50.48
C GLY A 189 1.11 -55.85 -51.01
#